data_AF-A0A137QI81-F1
#
_entry.id   AF-A0A137QI81-F1
#
_cell.length_a   1.000
_cell.length_b   1.000
_cell.length_c   1.000
_cell.angle_alpha   90.00
_cell.angle_beta   90.00
_cell.angle_gamma   90.00
#
_symmetry.space_group_name_H-M   'P 1'
#
loop_
_entity.id
_entity.type
_entity.pdbx_description
1 polymer ?
#
loop_
_entity_poly.entity_id
_entity_poly.type
_entity_poly.pdbx_seq_one_letter_code
_entity_poly.pdbx_strand_id
1 'polypeptide(L)' 'AGTRVYYWLANGHTCYGTVRSSSFLEDGTQILTIREDSGKIVTLPYVLA' A
#
# COMPACT_ATOMS: atom_id res chain seq x y z
N ALA A 1 -10.51 12.20 -0.41
CA ALA A 1 -10.83 10.78 -0.66
C ALA A 1 -9.64 10.15 -1.36
N GLY A 2 -9.25 8.91 -1.01
CA GLY A 2 -8.09 8.22 -1.62
C GLY A 2 -8.52 6.87 -2.22
N THR A 3 -7.65 6.28 -3.05
CA THR A 3 -7.91 5.00 -3.72
C THR A 3 -7.97 3.85 -2.71
N ARG A 4 -8.99 2.99 -2.83
CA ARG A 4 -9.15 1.81 -1.99
C ARG A 4 -8.29 0.67 -2.52
N VAL A 5 -7.59 -0.02 -1.63
CA VAL A 5 -6.67 -1.11 -1.97
C VAL A 5 -6.79 -2.26 -0.99
N TYR A 6 -6.32 -3.42 -1.43
CA TYR A 6 -6.06 -4.56 -0.57
C TYR A 6 -4.68 -5.15 -0.88
N TYR A 7 -4.10 -5.85 0.08
CA TYR A 7 -2.83 -6.56 -0.09
C TYR A 7 -2.76 -7.77 0.83
N TRP A 8 -1.87 -8.71 0.53
CA TRP A 8 -1.68 -9.92 1.32
C TRP A 8 -0.50 -9.78 2.28
N LEU A 9 -0.70 -10.25 3.52
CA LEU A 9 0.37 -10.49 4.48
C LEU A 9 1.00 -11.86 4.22
N ALA A 10 2.24 -12.04 4.64
CA ALA A 10 2.97 -13.30 4.51
C ALA A 10 2.28 -14.50 5.20
N ASN A 11 1.41 -14.23 6.17
CA ASN A 11 0.59 -15.25 6.85
C ASN A 11 -0.69 -15.61 6.08
N GLY A 12 -0.88 -15.11 4.86
CA GLY A 12 -2.05 -15.38 4.01
C GLY A 12 -3.27 -14.51 4.32
N HIS A 13 -3.22 -13.63 5.32
CA HIS A 13 -4.33 -12.73 5.62
C HIS A 13 -4.39 -11.57 4.62
N THR A 14 -5.61 -11.12 4.30
CA THR A 14 -5.84 -9.95 3.46
C THR A 14 -6.04 -8.71 4.33
N CYS A 15 -5.33 -7.64 4.01
CA CYS A 15 -5.50 -6.32 4.62
C CYS A 15 -6.18 -5.37 3.63
N TYR A 16 -7.04 -4.49 4.15
CA TYR A 16 -7.73 -3.45 3.38
C TYR A 16 -7.37 -2.06 3.89
N GLY A 17 -7.32 -1.09 2.99
CA GLY A 17 -6.99 0.28 3.36
C GLY A 17 -7.15 1.28 2.22
N THR A 18 -6.68 2.49 2.48
CA THR A 18 -6.76 3.62 1.55
C THR A 18 -5.37 4.21 1.32
N VAL A 19 -4.99 4.41 0.05
CA VAL A 19 -3.73 5.08 -0.32
C VAL A 19 -3.77 6.53 0.16
N ARG A 20 -2.72 6.95 0.87
CA ARG A 20 -2.51 8.33 1.35
C ARG A 20 -1.57 9.11 0.47
N SER A 21 -0.52 8.46 -0.03
CA SER A 21 0.47 9.07 -0.92
C SER A 21 1.17 8.01 -1.75
N SER A 22 1.74 8.44 -2.85
CA SER A 22 2.65 7.64 -3.67
C SER A 22 3.92 8.43 -3.97
N SER A 23 5.05 7.75 -4.04
CA SER A 23 6.33 8.31 -4.44
C SER A 23 7.08 7.33 -5.33
N PHE A 24 8.07 7.81 -6.06
CA PHE A 24 9.01 6.96 -6.78
C PHE A 24 10.37 7.04 -6.09
N LEU A 25 11.03 5.89 -5.96
CA LEU A 25 12.45 5.83 -5.60
C LEU A 25 13.31 6.18 -6.83
N GLU A 26 14.60 6.42 -6.61
CA GLU A 26 15.55 6.76 -7.70
C GLU A 26 15.66 5.65 -8.75
N ASP A 27 15.40 4.39 -8.37
CA ASP A 27 15.38 3.23 -9.27
C ASP A 27 14.05 3.08 -10.05
N GLY A 28 13.10 3.99 -9.86
CA GLY A 28 11.79 3.97 -10.50
C GLY A 28 10.74 3.10 -9.79
N THR A 29 11.08 2.46 -8.66
CA THR A 29 10.10 1.71 -7.86
C THR A 29 9.05 2.65 -7.29
N GLN A 30 7.78 2.38 -7.58
CA GLN A 30 6.68 3.12 -6.97
C GLN A 30 6.39 2.58 -5.57
N ILE A 31 6.33 3.48 -4.59
CA ILE A 31 6.02 3.19 -3.19
C ILE A 31 4.67 3.82 -2.84
N LEU A 32 3.82 3.06 -2.16
CA LEU A 32 2.52 3.51 -1.66
C LEU A 32 2.52 3.56 -0.13
N THR A 33 2.11 4.68 0.42
CA THR A 33 1.76 4.80 1.85
C THR A 33 0.26 4.56 1.99
N ILE A 34 -0.12 3.52 2.72
CA ILE A 34 -1.51 3.07 2.89
C ILE A 34 -1.89 3.21 4.37
N ARG A 35 -3.07 3.80 4.62
CA ARG A 35 -3.72 3.71 5.93
C ARG A 35 -4.69 2.53 5.90
N GLU A 36 -4.39 1.50 6.65
CA GLU A 36 -5.28 0.36 6.88
C GLU A 36 -6.53 0.80 7.63
N ASP A 37 -7.59 -0.01 7.50
CA ASP A 37 -8.84 0.18 8.25
C ASP A 37 -8.65 0.03 9.76
N SER A 38 -7.66 -0.77 10.17
CA SER A 38 -7.19 -0.87 11.55
C SER A 38 -6.64 0.45 12.11
N GLY A 39 -6.36 1.43 11.22
CA GLY A 39 -5.70 2.69 11.54
C GLY A 39 -4.18 2.64 11.38
N LYS A 40 -3.58 1.47 11.19
CA LYS A 40 -2.14 1.31 10.95
C LYS A 40 -1.72 1.99 9.64
N ILE A 41 -0.54 2.58 9.63
CA ILE A 41 0.09 3.10 8.41
C ILE A 41 1.16 2.10 7.96
N VAL A 42 1.11 1.72 6.69
CA VAL A 42 2.08 0.82 6.06
C VAL A 42 2.61 1.42 4.76
N THR A 43 3.83 1.06 4.41
CA THR A 43 4.49 1.50 3.19
C THR A 43 4.90 0.27 2.40
N LEU A 44 4.39 0.14 1.17
CA LEU A 44 4.60 -1.06 0.33
C LEU A 44 5.00 -0.65 -1.08
N PRO A 45 5.92 -1.39 -1.73
CA PRO A 45 6.15 -1.23 -3.16
C PRO A 45 4.94 -1.69 -3.95
N TYR A 46 4.65 -0.97 -5.03
CA TYR A 46 3.67 -1.36 -6.02
C TYR A 46 4.37 -2.01 -7.21
N VAL A 47 3.81 -3.13 -7.67
CA VAL A 47 4.21 -3.80 -8.91
C VAL A 47 2.98 -3.83 -9.81
N LEU A 48 3.11 -3.30 -11.03
CA LEU A 48 2.12 -3.49 -12.08
C LEU A 48 2.20 -4.97 -12.50
N ALA A 49 1.14 -5.73 -12.20
CA ALA A 49 1.00 -7.12 -12.64
C ALA A 49 0.47 -7.19 -14.09
#